data_AF-A0A150UAX0-F1
#
_entry.id   AF-A0A150UAX0-F1
#
_cell.length_a   1.000
_cell.length_b   1.000
_cell.length_c   1.000
_cell.angle_alpha   90.00
_cell.angle_beta   90.00
_cell.angle_gamma   90.00
#
_symmetry.space_group_name_H-M   'P 1'
#
loop_
_entity.id
_entity.type
_entity.pdbx_description
1 polymer ?
#
loop_
_entity_poly.entity_id
_entity_poly.type
_entity_poly.pdbx_seq_one_letter_code
_entity_poly.pdbx_strand_id
1 'polypeptide(L)' 'MTDVRNLLISGSEKVIGHYRVLLAGARSESERELYRARIAREQRLLEALQGGLPERAAA' A
#
# COMPACT_ATOMS: atom_id res chain seq x y z
N MET A 1 21.82 -0.23 -1.74
CA MET A 1 20.56 -0.04 -2.49
C MET A 1 19.47 -1.00 -2.01
N THR A 2 19.78 -2.28 -1.76
CA THR A 2 18.84 -3.29 -1.24
C THR A 2 18.28 -2.96 0.15
N ASP A 3 19.08 -2.36 1.04
CA ASP A 3 18.63 -2.07 2.42
C ASP A 3 17.54 -1.00 2.47
N VAL A 4 17.65 0.05 1.65
CA VAL A 4 16.62 1.09 1.52
C VAL A 4 15.34 0.51 0.92
N ARG A 5 15.47 -0.37 -0.09
CA ARG A 5 14.33 -1.06 -0.70
C ARG A 5 13.60 -1.94 0.33
N ASN A 6 14.34 -2.72 1.11
CA ASN A 6 13.79 -3.56 2.17
C ASN A 6 13.12 -2.74 3.28
N LEU A 7 13.70 -1.61 3.64
CA LEU A 7 13.11 -0.68 4.61
C LEU A 7 11.77 -0.11 4.11
N LEU A 8 11.70 0.29 2.85
CA LEU A 8 10.46 0.80 2.25
C LEU A 8 9.38 -0.28 2.16
N ILE A 9 9.75 -1.50 1.77
CA ILE A 9 8.83 -2.66 1.75
C ILE A 9 8.25 -2.90 3.14
N SER A 10 9.11 -3.02 4.16
CA SER A 10 8.66 -3.24 5.54
C SER A 10 7.82 -2.08 6.08
N GLY A 11 8.15 -0.84 5.69
CA GLY A 11 7.36 0.35 6.02
C GLY A 11 5.95 0.27 5.45
N SER A 12 5.81 -0.01 4.15
CA SER A 12 4.52 -0.14 3.48
C SER A 12 3.69 -1.29 4.03
N GLU A 13 4.29 -2.43 4.34
CA GLU A 13 3.59 -3.56 4.99
C GLU A 13 2.99 -3.18 6.34
N LYS A 14 3.74 -2.44 7.18
CA LYS A 14 3.25 -1.94 8.47
C LYS A 14 2.08 -0.99 8.31
N VAL A 15 2.18 -0.06 7.34
CA VAL A 15 1.09 0.88 7.04
C VAL A 15 -0.15 0.12 6.59
N ILE A 16 -0.03 -0.85 5.68
CA ILE A 16 -1.15 -1.68 5.25
C ILE A 16 -1.79 -2.41 6.44
N GLY A 17 -1.00 -3.02 7.31
CA GLY A 17 -1.49 -3.67 8.52
C GLY A 17 -2.29 -2.73 9.41
N HIS A 18 -1.77 -1.53 9.67
CA HIS A 18 -2.45 -0.51 10.45
C HIS A 18 -3.80 -0.10 9.85
N TYR A 19 -3.84 0.19 8.54
CA TYR A 19 -5.09 0.61 7.89
C TYR A 19 -6.10 -0.52 7.75
N ARG A 20 -5.68 -1.79 7.70
CA ARG A 20 -6.60 -2.94 7.78
C ARG A 20 -7.31 -3.01 9.13
N VAL A 21 -6.60 -2.74 10.23
CA VAL A 21 -7.20 -2.67 11.57
C VAL A 21 -8.20 -1.52 11.65
N LEU A 22 -7.84 -0.33 11.16
CA LEU A 22 -8.76 0.82 11.11
C LEU A 22 -10.00 0.53 10.24
N LEU A 23 -9.81 -0.12 9.09
CA LEU A 23 -10.90 -0.51 8.20
C LEU A 23 -11.88 -1.48 8.86
N ALA A 24 -11.40 -2.43 9.67
CA ALA A 24 -12.26 -3.33 10.42
C ALA A 24 -13.12 -2.60 11.47
N GLY A 25 -12.60 -1.50 12.04
CA GLY A 25 -13.28 -0.68 13.03
C GLY A 25 -14.06 0.52 12.47
N ALA A 26 -14.05 0.74 11.15
CA ALA A 26 -14.61 1.93 10.52
C ALA A 26 -16.14 1.99 10.67
N ARG A 27 -16.64 3.16 11.09
CA ARG A 27 -18.04 3.41 11.43
C ARG A 27 -18.83 4.06 10.30
N SER A 28 -18.15 4.65 9.32
CA SER A 28 -18.76 5.23 8.13
C SER A 28 -18.17 4.66 6.84
N GLU A 29 -18.92 4.77 5.75
CA GLU A 29 -18.40 4.39 4.42
C GLU A 29 -17.28 5.35 3.97
N SER A 30 -17.34 6.63 4.35
CA SER A 30 -16.27 7.58 4.05
C SER A 30 -14.94 7.22 4.73
N GLU A 31 -14.97 6.73 5.97
CA GLU A 31 -13.78 6.18 6.64
C GLU A 31 -13.27 4.93 5.93
N ARG A 32 -14.19 4.04 5.52
CA ARG A 32 -13.84 2.81 4.78
C ARG A 32 -13.17 3.12 3.46
N GLU A 33 -13.70 4.07 2.69
CA GLU A 33 -13.12 4.52 1.43
C GLU A 33 -11.73 5.13 1.62
N LEU A 34 -11.57 6.01 2.63
CA LEU A 34 -10.28 6.61 2.95
C LEU A 34 -9.22 5.53 3.25
N TYR A 35 -9.56 4.56 4.11
CA TYR A 35 -8.64 3.49 4.49
C TYR A 35 -8.34 2.55 3.33
N ARG A 36 -9.35 2.18 2.52
CA ARG A 36 -9.15 1.37 1.30
C ARG A 36 -8.24 2.10 0.30
N ALA A 37 -8.45 3.40 0.09
CA ALA A 37 -7.63 4.19 -0.82
C ALA A 37 -6.16 4.26 -0.38
N ARG A 38 -5.93 4.37 0.94
CA ARG A 38 -4.59 4.34 1.51
C ARG A 38 -3.93 2.97 1.36
N ILE A 39 -4.64 1.88 1.66
CA ILE A 39 -4.16 0.50 1.47
C ILE A 39 -3.79 0.27 0.01
N ALA A 40 -4.65 0.64 -0.93
CA ALA A 40 -4.42 0.46 -2.36
C ALA A 40 -3.18 1.22 -2.87
N ARG A 41 -2.90 2.41 -2.31
CA ARG A 41 -1.69 3.17 -2.65
C ARG A 41 -0.41 2.45 -2.19
N GLU A 42 -0.40 1.93 -0.97
CA GLU A 42 0.75 1.19 -0.44
C GLU A 42 0.95 -0.15 -1.17
N GLN A 43 -0.13 -0.84 -1.56
CA GLN A 43 -0.05 -2.07 -2.36
C GLN A 43 0.62 -1.81 -3.71
N ARG A 44 0.24 -0.74 -4.43
CA ARG A 44 0.91 -0.35 -5.68
C ARG A 44 2.38 -0.01 -5.49
N LEU A 45 2.73 0.62 -4.35
CA LEU A 45 4.13 0.90 -4.02
C LEU A 45 4.91 -0.41 -3.77
N LEU A 46 4.33 -1.38 -3.07
CA LEU A 46 4.94 -2.70 -2.88
C LEU A 46 5.13 -3.44 -4.21
N GLU A 47 4.14 -3.42 -5.09
CA GLU A 47 4.24 -4.01 -6.43
C GLU A 47 5.42 -3.40 -7.21
N ALA A 48 5.50 -2.06 -7.27
CA ALA A 48 6.62 -1.38 -7.91
C ALA A 48 7.97 -1.70 -7.24
N LEU A 49 8.02 -1.73 -5.91
CA LEU A 49 9.21 -2.05 -5.15
C LEU A 49 9.59 -3.53 -5.24
N GLN A 50 8.70 -4.45 -5.58
CA GLN A 50 9.03 -5.88 -5.74
C GLN A 50 9.40 -6.23 -7.19
N GLY A 51 9.33 -5.25 -8.11
CA GLY A 51 9.62 -5.45 -9.54
C GLY A 51 8.38 -5.81 -10.36
N GLY A 52 7.19 -5.68 -9.79
CA GLY A 52 5.90 -5.87 -10.45
C GLY A 52 5.34 -4.57 -11.02
N LEU A 53 5.94 -4.06 -12.09
CA LEU A 53 5.23 -3.30 -13.11
C LEU A 53 5.70 -3.85 -14.46
N PRO A 54 4.81 -4.36 -15.33
CA PRO A 54 5.22 -4.62 -16.71
C PRO A 54 5.63 -3.28 -17.34
N GLU A 55 6.73 -3.29 -18.10
CA GLU A 55 6.97 -2.30 -19.14
C GLU A 55 5.72 -2.22 -20.02
N ARG A 56 4.81 -1.28 -19.74
CA ARG A 56 3.84 -0.65 -20.64
C ARG A 56 2.80 0.12 -19.85
N ALA A 57 3.12 1.38 -19.61
CA ALA A 57 2.14 2.46 -19.70
C ALA A 57 2.83 3.66 -20.35
N ALA A 58 3.33 3.44 -21.56
CA ALA A 58 3.57 4.49 -22.53
C ALA A 58 2.62 4.20 -23.71
N ALA A 59 1.52 4.93 -23.76
CA ALA A 59 0.65 5.10 -24.91
C ALA A 59 -0.05 6.46 -24.77
#